data_AF-A0A935TZL1-F1
#
_entry.id   AF-A0A935TZL1-F1
#
_cell.length_a   1.000
_cell.length_b   1.000
_cell.length_c   1.000
_cell.angle_alpha   90.00
_cell.angle_beta   90.00
_cell.angle_gamma   90.00
#
_symmetry.space_group_name_H-M   'P 1'
#
loop_
_entity.id
_entity.type
_entity.pdbx_description
1 polymer ?
#
loop_
_entity_poly.entity_id
_entity_poly.type
_entity_poly.pdbx_seq_one_letter_code
_entity_poly.pdbx_strand_id
1 'polypeptide(L)'
;MSTAPHDARCRATVARDGDGLYSISFSLRNTGVAPLALTLFEPFLQFRLRAQASGVDVAVTQPTLDLGLHRTKRVLEPGQEATVRTPIRLQLGADLAPSSDRFVWSIARDAHELTLELTPDLPPPFDQPCTMEGLSHPQDR
;
A
#
# COMPACT_ATOMS: atom_id res chain seq x y z
N MET A 1 -30.24 1.30 -2.54
CA MET A 1 -29.06 1.01 -1.70
C MET A 1 -28.66 2.32 -1.04
N SER A 2 -28.72 2.41 0.28
CA SER A 2 -28.34 3.62 1.01
C SER A 2 -26.82 3.63 1.14
N THR A 3 -26.12 4.48 0.40
CA THR A 3 -24.72 4.78 0.68
C THR A 3 -24.66 5.61 1.97
N ALA A 4 -23.76 5.24 2.89
CA ALA A 4 -23.51 6.03 4.08
C ALA A 4 -22.94 7.40 3.68
N PRO A 5 -23.18 8.47 4.45
CA PRO A 5 -22.66 9.80 4.14
C PRO A 5 -21.14 9.82 3.97
N HIS A 6 -20.44 9.02 4.78
CA HIS A 6 -19.01 8.75 4.66
C HIS A 6 -18.82 7.28 4.33
N ASP A 7 -18.66 6.98 3.05
CA ASP A 7 -18.34 5.65 2.54
C ASP A 7 -17.15 5.77 1.58
N ALA A 8 -16.27 4.77 1.58
CA ALA A 8 -15.10 4.81 0.72
C ALA A 8 -14.59 3.42 0.36
N ARG A 9 -13.76 3.39 -0.68
CA ARG A 9 -13.01 2.21 -1.08
C ARG A 9 -11.54 2.52 -1.10
N CYS A 10 -10.75 1.63 -0.53
CA CYS A 10 -9.31 1.61 -0.70
C CYS A 10 -8.87 0.42 -1.53
N ARG A 11 -7.96 0.67 -2.47
CA ARG A 11 -7.26 -0.35 -3.25
C ARG A 11 -5.77 -0.12 -3.11
N ALA A 12 -5.01 -1.17 -2.84
CA ALA A 12 -3.56 -1.12 -2.85
C ALA A 12 -3.04 -1.95 -4.03
N THR A 13 -2.14 -1.36 -4.81
CA THR A 13 -1.52 -2.01 -5.97
C THR A 13 -0.05 -2.24 -5.68
N VAL A 14 0.38 -3.49 -5.82
CA VAL A 14 1.79 -3.89 -5.79
C VAL A 14 2.16 -4.35 -7.20
N ALA A 15 3.00 -3.59 -7.91
CA ALA A 15 3.31 -3.86 -9.31
C ALA A 15 4.82 -3.96 -9.54
N ARG A 16 5.26 -4.91 -10.36
CA ARG A 16 6.68 -5.01 -10.78
C ARG A 16 7.12 -3.69 -11.40
N ASP A 17 8.29 -3.21 -11.02
CA ASP A 17 8.85 -1.95 -11.54
C ASP A 17 10.38 -2.07 -11.70
N GLY A 18 10.81 -3.13 -12.38
CA GLY A 18 12.21 -3.39 -12.75
C GLY A 18 13.03 -4.12 -11.68
N ASP A 19 14.12 -4.78 -12.08
CA ASP A 19 15.17 -5.33 -11.21
C ASP A 19 14.70 -6.19 -10.01
N GLY A 20 13.58 -6.92 -10.18
CA GLY A 20 13.01 -7.73 -9.10
C GLY A 20 12.33 -6.93 -7.98
N LEU A 21 12.13 -5.63 -8.19
CA LEU A 21 11.45 -4.73 -7.27
C LEU A 21 9.99 -4.53 -7.66
N TYR A 22 9.18 -4.25 -6.64
CA TYR A 22 7.76 -3.96 -6.78
C TYR A 22 7.44 -2.59 -6.18
N SER A 23 6.74 -1.76 -6.95
CA SER A 23 6.18 -0.50 -6.49
C SER A 23 4.90 -0.73 -5.69
N ILE A 24 4.62 0.15 -4.73
CA ILE A 24 3.35 0.19 -3.99
C ILE A 24 2.63 1.50 -4.31
N SER A 25 1.32 1.44 -4.52
CA SER A 25 0.47 2.63 -4.54
C SER A 25 -0.92 2.35 -3.96
N PHE A 26 -1.61 3.40 -3.52
CA PHE A 26 -2.95 3.33 -2.96
C PHE A 26 -3.91 4.17 -3.81
N SER A 27 -5.07 3.61 -4.15
CA SER A 27 -6.19 4.33 -4.72
C SER A 27 -7.26 4.51 -3.64
N LEU A 28 -7.55 5.77 -3.31
CA LEU A 28 -8.52 6.18 -2.31
C LEU A 28 -9.72 6.79 -3.02
N ARG A 29 -10.89 6.16 -2.93
CA ARG A 29 -12.11 6.62 -3.59
C ARG A 29 -13.21 6.92 -2.60
N ASN A 30 -13.78 8.12 -2.68
CA ASN A 30 -14.98 8.50 -1.95
C ASN A 30 -16.21 7.91 -2.66
N THR A 31 -16.88 6.94 -2.04
CA THR A 31 -18.13 6.33 -2.54
C THR A 31 -19.38 6.81 -1.80
N GLY A 32 -19.19 7.68 -0.81
CA GLY A 32 -20.25 8.34 -0.07
C GLY A 32 -20.86 9.52 -0.84
N VAL A 33 -21.70 10.26 -0.12
CA VAL A 33 -22.41 11.44 -0.65
C VAL A 33 -21.92 12.76 -0.07
N ALA A 34 -21.01 12.72 0.92
CA ALA A 34 -20.36 13.90 1.49
C ALA A 34 -18.87 13.95 1.14
N PRO A 35 -18.24 15.14 1.07
CA PRO A 35 -16.80 15.27 0.88
C PRO A 35 -16.00 14.63 2.03
N LEU A 36 -14.83 14.07 1.71
CA LEU A 36 -13.89 13.50 2.69
C LEU A 36 -12.62 14.35 2.76
N ALA A 37 -12.33 14.89 3.94
CA ALA A 37 -11.09 15.63 4.20
C ALA A 37 -9.98 14.68 4.66
N LEU A 38 -8.86 14.68 3.95
CA LEU A 38 -7.68 13.86 4.22
C LEU A 38 -6.50 14.75 4.62
N THR A 39 -5.81 14.32 5.67
CA THR A 39 -4.45 14.79 5.96
C THR A 39 -3.48 13.69 5.52
N LEU A 40 -2.60 14.01 4.59
CA LEU A 40 -1.53 13.13 4.12
C LEU A 40 -0.18 13.72 4.54
N PHE A 41 0.84 12.88 4.60
CA PHE A 41 2.22 13.32 4.71
C PHE A 41 3.00 12.86 3.48
N GLU A 42 3.80 13.75 2.91
CA GLU A 42 4.61 13.50 1.72
C GLU A 42 6.11 13.47 2.08
N PRO A 43 6.87 12.47 1.60
CA PRO A 43 6.39 11.31 0.84
C PRO A 43 5.50 10.39 1.69
N PHE A 44 4.58 9.69 1.03
CA PHE A 44 3.59 8.87 1.74
C PHE A 44 4.21 7.58 2.27
N LEU A 45 4.42 7.54 3.59
CA LEU A 45 4.99 6.41 4.34
C LEU A 45 4.06 5.90 5.44
N GLN A 46 2.86 6.47 5.54
CA GLN A 46 1.90 6.19 6.61
C GLN A 46 1.04 4.99 6.25
N PHE A 47 1.64 3.80 6.27
CA PHE A 47 0.94 2.55 6.05
C PHE A 47 1.66 1.40 6.72
N ARG A 48 0.90 0.34 7.01
CA ARG A 48 1.40 -0.94 7.49
C ARG A 48 1.31 -1.97 6.37
N LEU A 49 2.35 -2.80 6.26
CA LEU A 49 2.38 -3.98 5.40
C LEU A 49 2.48 -5.23 6.27
N ARG A 50 1.53 -6.13 6.12
CA ARG A 50 1.60 -7.50 6.63
C ARG A 50 1.80 -8.45 5.46
N ALA A 51 2.67 -9.43 5.64
CA ALA A 51 2.94 -10.46 4.66
C ALA A 51 2.68 -11.83 5.27
N GLN A 52 2.05 -12.72 4.50
CA GLN A 52 1.73 -14.08 4.92
C GLN A 52 2.11 -15.08 3.83
N ALA A 53 2.60 -16.26 4.22
CA ALA A 53 2.80 -17.40 3.34
C ALA A 53 2.10 -18.61 3.93
N SER A 54 1.22 -19.25 3.16
CA SER A 54 0.38 -20.37 3.62
C SER A 54 -0.38 -20.07 4.94
N GLY A 55 -0.84 -18.82 5.08
CA GLY A 55 -1.56 -18.35 6.28
C GLY A 55 -0.68 -18.02 7.50
N VAL A 56 0.63 -18.13 7.38
CA VAL A 56 1.59 -17.82 8.45
C VAL A 56 2.25 -16.47 8.19
N ASP A 57 2.36 -15.63 9.22
CA ASP A 57 3.02 -14.33 9.11
C ASP A 57 4.50 -14.48 8.76
N VAL A 58 4.94 -13.69 7.79
CA VAL A 58 6.32 -13.63 7.31
C VAL A 58 6.90 -12.26 7.68
N ALA A 59 8.16 -12.24 8.11
CA ALA A 59 8.84 -11.00 8.45
C ALA A 59 8.98 -10.09 7.22
N VAL A 60 8.62 -8.82 7.42
CA VAL A 60 8.93 -7.72 6.51
C VAL A 60 10.11 -6.96 7.11
N THR A 61 11.27 -7.02 6.45
CA THR A 61 12.45 -6.28 6.90
C THR A 61 12.39 -4.86 6.39
N GLN A 62 12.37 -3.89 7.30
CA GLN A 62 12.27 -2.46 7.00
C GLN A 62 13.52 -1.78 7.56
N PRO A 63 14.42 -1.28 6.70
CA PRO A 63 15.56 -0.50 7.17
C PRO A 63 15.09 0.79 7.85
N THR A 64 15.87 1.29 8.82
CA THR A 64 15.55 2.54 9.50
C THR A 64 15.54 3.70 8.50
N LEU A 65 14.43 4.42 8.47
CA LEU A 65 14.21 5.53 7.57
C LEU A 65 13.87 6.77 8.40
N ASP A 66 14.70 7.80 8.27
CA ASP A 66 14.51 9.11 8.89
C ASP A 66 14.52 10.17 7.79
N LEU A 67 13.41 10.88 7.63
CA LEU A 67 13.25 11.99 6.72
C LEU A 67 12.21 12.98 7.25
N GLY A 68 12.35 14.24 6.83
CA GLY A 68 11.31 15.24 7.04
C GLY A 68 10.06 14.90 6.22
N LEU A 69 8.89 14.99 6.86
CA LEU A 69 7.60 14.81 6.22
C LEU A 69 6.88 16.14 6.04
N HIS A 70 6.24 16.33 4.89
CA HIS A 70 5.43 17.51 4.61
C HIS A 70 3.95 17.18 4.74
N ARG A 71 3.23 17.89 5.60
CA ARG A 71 1.79 17.70 5.79
C ARG A 71 1.01 18.36 4.64
N THR A 72 0.25 17.56 3.91
CA THR A 72 -0.65 17.99 2.82
C THR A 72 -2.11 17.78 3.22
N LYS A 73 -2.98 18.73 2.89
CA LYS A 73 -4.44 18.56 3.01
C LYS A 73 -5.03 18.26 1.64
N ARG A 74 -5.94 17.29 1.57
CA ARG A 74 -6.66 16.93 0.35
C ARG A 74 -8.14 16.76 0.67
N VAL A 75 -9.01 17.12 -0.26
CA VAL A 75 -10.45 16.83 -0.17
C VAL A 75 -10.81 15.92 -1.33
N LEU A 76 -11.53 14.84 -1.05
CA LEU A 76 -12.15 13.98 -2.05
C LEU A 76 -13.64 14.26 -2.07
N GLU A 77 -14.11 14.91 -3.15
CA GLU A 77 -15.53 15.09 -3.39
C GLU A 77 -16.23 13.74 -3.63
N PRO A 78 -17.56 13.66 -3.46
CA PRO A 78 -18.31 12.44 -3.78
C PRO A 78 -17.99 11.91 -5.18
N GLY A 79 -17.63 10.63 -5.26
CA GLY A 79 -17.26 9.96 -6.50
C GLY A 79 -15.81 10.18 -6.95
N GLN A 80 -15.05 11.09 -6.34
CA GLN A 80 -13.65 11.32 -6.68
C GLN A 80 -12.74 10.19 -6.17
N GLU A 81 -11.65 10.02 -6.91
CA GLU A 81 -10.58 9.09 -6.60
C GLU A 81 -9.23 9.82 -6.59
N ALA A 82 -8.36 9.41 -5.67
CA ALA A 82 -7.00 9.90 -5.56
C ALA A 82 -6.03 8.74 -5.48
N THR A 83 -5.01 8.77 -6.34
CA THR A 83 -3.84 7.91 -6.21
C THR A 83 -2.82 8.57 -5.28
N VAL A 84 -2.33 7.79 -4.31
CA VAL A 84 -1.23 8.12 -3.40
C VAL A 84 -0.10 7.15 -3.68
N ARG A 85 1.07 7.67 -4.04
CA ARG A 85 2.26 6.86 -4.32
C ARG A 85 3.19 6.90 -3.12
N THR A 86 3.73 5.75 -2.76
CA THR A 86 4.80 5.64 -1.77
C THR A 86 6.14 5.51 -2.47
N PRO A 87 7.23 6.06 -1.91
CA PRO A 87 8.58 5.78 -2.41
C PRO A 87 9.04 4.37 -2.06
N ILE A 88 8.35 3.66 -1.15
CA ILE A 88 8.71 2.31 -0.73
C ILE A 88 8.52 1.31 -1.87
N ARG A 89 9.54 0.47 -2.02
CA ARG A 89 9.61 -0.65 -2.95
C ARG A 89 9.70 -1.94 -2.16
N LEU A 90 9.17 -3.03 -2.72
CA LEU A 90 9.36 -4.36 -2.18
C LEU A 90 10.38 -5.14 -2.98
N GLN A 91 11.29 -5.79 -2.29
CA GLN A 91 12.15 -6.83 -2.81
C GLN A 91 11.64 -8.17 -2.26
N LEU A 92 11.27 -9.08 -3.16
CA LEU A 92 10.69 -10.38 -2.82
C LEU A 92 11.59 -11.49 -3.37
N GLY A 93 12.04 -12.41 -2.52
CA GLY A 93 12.78 -13.59 -2.95
C GLY A 93 13.32 -14.43 -1.80
N ALA A 94 13.24 -15.76 -1.90
CA ALA A 94 13.65 -16.67 -0.83
C ALA A 94 15.14 -16.57 -0.44
N ASP A 95 16.01 -16.38 -1.44
CA ASP A 95 17.47 -16.33 -1.27
C ASP A 95 18.05 -14.91 -1.26
N LEU A 96 17.18 -13.89 -1.24
CA LEU A 96 17.62 -12.50 -1.25
C LEU A 96 17.98 -12.04 0.16
N ALA A 97 19.19 -11.51 0.30
CA ALA A 97 19.56 -10.76 1.50
C ALA A 97 18.67 -9.50 1.62
N PRO A 98 18.28 -9.09 2.84
CA PRO A 98 17.58 -7.83 3.04
C PRO A 98 18.35 -6.65 2.46
N SER A 99 17.63 -5.74 1.81
CA SER A 99 18.21 -4.53 1.24
C SER A 99 18.73 -3.60 2.33
N SER A 100 19.82 -2.90 2.04
CA SER A 100 20.32 -1.77 2.83
C SER A 100 19.77 -0.42 2.36
N ASP A 101 19.08 -0.37 1.22
CA ASP A 101 18.37 0.82 0.75
C ASP A 101 17.16 1.09 1.63
N ARG A 102 17.11 2.29 2.22
CA ARG A 102 16.07 2.71 3.16
C ARG A 102 14.67 2.81 2.56
N PHE A 103 14.55 2.84 1.23
CA PHE A 103 13.27 2.82 0.52
C PHE A 103 12.90 1.43 -0.01
N VAL A 104 13.69 0.39 0.27
CA VAL A 104 13.41 -0.98 -0.16
C VAL A 104 13.14 -1.85 1.05
N TRP A 105 11.92 -2.36 1.16
CA TRP A 105 11.56 -3.35 2.17
C TRP A 105 11.71 -4.75 1.59
N SER A 106 12.22 -5.68 2.39
CA SER A 106 12.53 -7.04 1.92
C SER A 106 11.65 -8.08 2.60
N ILE A 107 11.15 -9.04 1.82
CA ILE A 107 10.44 -10.22 2.31
C ILE A 107 11.14 -11.44 1.71
N ALA A 108 11.66 -12.33 2.58
CA ALA A 108 12.43 -13.50 2.19
C ALA A 108 11.55 -14.64 1.67
N ARG A 109 10.63 -14.34 0.75
CA ARG A 109 9.70 -15.28 0.10
C ARG A 109 9.43 -14.81 -1.31
N ASP A 110 9.20 -15.76 -2.20
CA ASP A 110 8.83 -15.44 -3.57
C ASP A 110 7.39 -14.91 -3.65
N ALA A 111 7.12 -14.06 -4.63
CA ALA A 111 5.84 -13.37 -4.75
C ALA A 111 4.62 -14.32 -4.86
N HIS A 112 4.77 -15.53 -5.43
CA HIS A 112 3.68 -16.49 -5.56
C HIS A 112 3.27 -17.13 -4.22
N GLU A 113 4.14 -17.12 -3.23
CA GLU A 113 3.86 -17.69 -1.92
C GLU A 113 3.15 -16.69 -1.00
N LEU A 114 3.12 -15.41 -1.40
CA LEU A 114 2.74 -14.32 -0.53
C LEU A 114 1.29 -13.89 -0.73
N THR A 115 0.60 -13.74 0.39
CA THR A 115 -0.55 -12.85 0.53
C THR A 115 -0.07 -11.60 1.26
N LEU A 116 -0.29 -10.43 0.68
CA LEU A 116 0.01 -9.16 1.33
C LEU A 116 -1.27 -8.50 1.81
N GLU A 117 -1.16 -7.70 2.86
CA GLU A 117 -2.22 -6.83 3.36
C GLU A 117 -1.61 -5.45 3.61
N LEU A 118 -2.15 -4.43 2.95
CA LEU A 118 -1.69 -3.05 3.04
C LEU A 118 -2.79 -2.20 3.68
N THR A 119 -2.48 -1.59 4.82
CA THR A 119 -3.40 -0.74 5.58
C THR A 119 -2.82 0.67 5.69
N PRO A 120 -3.44 1.70 5.08
CA PRO A 120 -3.06 3.09 5.28
C PRO A 120 -3.31 3.49 6.74
N ASP A 121 -2.38 4.25 7.32
CA ASP A 121 -2.57 4.89 8.62
C ASP A 121 -3.27 6.24 8.40
N LEU A 122 -4.48 6.18 7.86
CA LEU A 122 -5.36 7.31 7.57
C LEU A 122 -6.59 7.28 8.50
N PRO A 123 -7.32 8.40 8.66
CA PRO A 123 -8.59 8.39 9.37
C PRO A 123 -9.65 7.51 8.68
N PRO A 124 -10.70 7.09 9.41
CA PRO A 124 -11.88 6.48 8.80
C PRO A 124 -12.44 7.35 7.67
N PRO A 125 -12.96 6.76 6.59
CA PRO A 125 -13.15 5.33 6.34
C PRO A 125 -11.93 4.59 5.71
N PHE A 126 -10.74 5.20 5.68
CA PHE A 126 -9.55 4.61 5.04
C PHE A 126 -8.60 3.88 6.01
N ASP A 127 -9.01 3.65 7.26
CA ASP A 127 -8.22 3.04 8.33
C ASP A 127 -8.25 1.50 8.34
N GLN A 128 -8.86 0.90 7.32
CA GLN A 128 -9.03 -0.54 7.14
C GLN A 128 -8.08 -1.08 6.05
N PRO A 129 -7.79 -2.40 6.04
CA PRO A 129 -7.06 -3.03 4.96
C PRO A 129 -7.64 -2.72 3.58
N CYS A 130 -6.79 -2.31 2.64
CA CYS A 130 -7.19 -2.07 1.27
C CYS A 130 -7.37 -3.40 0.53
N THR A 131 -8.25 -3.40 -0.48
CA THR A 131 -8.30 -4.52 -1.43
C THR A 131 -7.00 -4.55 -2.23
N MET A 132 -6.32 -5.69 -2.26
CA MET A 132 -5.03 -5.87 -2.92
C MET A 132 -5.16 -6.18 -4.41
N GLU A 133 -4.28 -5.60 -5.22
CA GLU A 133 -4.09 -5.91 -6.64
C GLU A 133 -2.61 -6.00 -7.04
N GLY A 134 -2.31 -6.78 -8.08
CA GLY A 134 -1.01 -6.75 -8.78
C GLY A 134 0.08 -7.69 -8.25
N LEU A 135 -0.09 -8.33 -7.09
CA LEU A 135 0.85 -9.38 -6.63
C LEU A 135 0.72 -10.70 -7.42
N SER A 136 -0.27 -10.80 -8.31
CA SER A 136 -0.51 -11.97 -9.14
C SER A 136 0.61 -12.21 -10.15
N HIS A 137 0.92 -13.47 -10.39
CA HIS A 137 1.81 -13.88 -11.48
C HIS A 137 1.29 -13.38 -12.84
N PRO A 138 2.19 -13.04 -13.79
CA PRO A 138 1.87 -13.24 -15.19
C PRO A 138 1.78 -14.75 -15.42
N GLN A 139 0.60 -15.33 -15.26
CA GLN A 139 0.24 -16.48 -16.08
C GLN A 139 -0.49 -15.90 -17.30
N ASP A 140 -0.05 -16.35 -18.48
CA ASP A 140 -0.47 -15.94 -19.83
C ASP A 140 0.04 -14.58 -20.36
N ARG A 141 1.24 -14.61 -20.96
CA ARG A 141 1.37 -14.29 -22.39
C ARG A 141 2.55 -15.01 -23.02
#